data_AF-A0A251LHH5-F1
#
_entry.id   AF-A0A251LHH5-F1
#
_cell.length_a   1.000
_cell.length_b   1.000
_cell.length_c   1.000
_cell.angle_alpha   90.00
_cell.angle_beta   90.00
_cell.angle_gamma   90.00
#
_symmetry.space_group_name_H-M   'P 1'
#
loop_
_entity.id
_entity.type
_entity.pdbx_description
1 polymer ?
#
loop_
_entity_poly.entity_id
_entity_poly.type
_entity_poly.pdbx_seq_one_letter_code
_entity_poly.pdbx_strand_id
1 'polypeptide(L)'
;MRTCFSGKFRITETEPPSDVKEAFVKYTEGKNYMTAEQLQRFMVEVQSEGGASVSDAEMIVDQILQKRHHITKCVRSCLTLDDFHHFLFSTDLNPPISNQVEQDMTAPLSNYFIYTGHNSYLTGNQISSDCSDVPIEKALKRGVRAVELDVWPNSAKDDVLVLHGWTLTTPVKLITCLKSIKEHAFSSSPYPVIITLEDHLTENLQAKVAQMIAETFGDMLFYPETECLKEFPSPEELKYKIIISAKPPKVKGDLEAKCMKGNGVDLLKERDSSEDIWGKDLSPISSHQEEDGKSDGDTSEQNQGDEYKNVCNHELRPREAPAYKHLISINAGKPKGGLKAALKLEFDNVIRISLSEQKFEKVVATHGTDVVRFTQKNILRIYPKGIRIDSSNYKPMNGWLHGAQMVALNMQGYGKSLWLMHGMFRSNGGCGYVKKPDFFMNTGPENQTFDPRAKLPVKKTLKVSTEFAVR
;
A
#
# COMPACT_ATOMS: atom_id res chain seq x y z
N MET A 1 28.38 37.68 -31.18
CA MET A 1 27.22 36.88 -31.63
C MET A 1 27.58 35.41 -31.56
N ARG A 2 27.16 34.70 -30.50
CA ARG A 2 27.20 33.23 -30.46
C ARG A 2 25.76 32.75 -30.55
N THR A 3 25.40 32.26 -31.74
CA THR A 3 24.14 31.61 -32.04
C THR A 3 24.15 30.22 -31.41
N CYS A 4 23.42 30.03 -30.31
CA CYS A 4 23.11 28.71 -29.77
C CYS A 4 21.91 28.15 -30.54
N PHE A 5 22.17 27.18 -31.43
CA PHE A 5 21.12 26.37 -32.04
C PHE A 5 20.49 25.50 -30.95
N SER A 6 19.22 25.76 -30.62
CA SER A 6 18.38 24.81 -29.90
C SER A 6 18.05 23.67 -30.87
N GLY A 7 18.84 22.61 -30.84
CA GLY A 7 18.48 21.36 -31.51
C GLY A 7 17.20 20.81 -30.88
N LYS A 8 16.05 21.07 -31.50
CA LYS A 8 14.85 20.28 -31.27
C LYS A 8 15.22 18.85 -31.68
N PHE A 9 15.41 17.96 -30.73
CA PHE A 9 15.38 16.53 -31.01
C PHE A 9 13.99 16.20 -31.54
N ARG A 10 13.84 16.28 -32.85
CA ARG A 10 12.70 15.72 -33.56
C ARG A 10 12.92 14.21 -33.44
N ILE A 11 12.15 13.56 -32.57
CA ILE A 11 11.99 12.11 -32.67
C ILE A 11 11.39 11.89 -34.06
N THR A 12 12.23 11.60 -35.04
CA THR A 12 11.78 11.01 -36.30
C THR A 12 11.06 9.73 -35.90
N GLU A 13 9.75 9.64 -36.17
CA GLU A 13 9.03 8.37 -36.07
C GLU A 13 9.90 7.35 -36.82
N THR A 14 10.47 6.39 -36.09
CA THR A 14 11.26 5.32 -36.67
C THR A 14 10.36 4.62 -37.66
N GLU A 15 10.83 4.41 -38.89
CA GLU A 15 10.06 3.64 -39.88
C GLU A 15 9.57 2.32 -39.24
N PRO A 16 8.35 1.87 -39.59
CA PRO A 16 7.84 0.59 -39.11
C PRO A 16 8.88 -0.53 -39.35
N PRO A 17 9.24 -1.32 -38.31
CA PRO A 17 10.18 -2.42 -38.46
C PRO A 17 9.67 -3.53 -39.41
N SER A 18 10.55 -4.44 -39.82
CA SER A 18 10.21 -5.47 -40.82
C SER A 18 9.09 -6.40 -40.36
N ASP A 19 9.09 -6.81 -39.10
CA ASP A 19 8.05 -7.67 -38.52
C ASP A 19 6.67 -6.97 -38.52
N VAL A 20 6.62 -5.67 -38.23
CA VAL A 20 5.40 -4.85 -38.32
C VAL A 20 4.91 -4.73 -39.77
N LYS A 21 5.83 -4.52 -40.72
CA LYS A 21 5.53 -4.47 -42.16
C LYS A 21 4.96 -5.80 -42.66
N GLU A 22 5.58 -6.92 -42.27
CA GLU A 22 5.14 -8.27 -42.61
C GLU A 22 3.77 -8.59 -42.01
N ALA A 23 3.55 -8.25 -40.75
CA ALA A 23 2.24 -8.41 -40.10
C ALA A 23 1.17 -7.58 -40.84
N PHE A 24 1.44 -6.32 -41.16
CA PHE A 24 0.50 -5.48 -41.90
C PHE A 24 0.14 -6.12 -43.26
N VAL A 25 1.14 -6.46 -44.09
CA VAL A 25 0.93 -7.08 -45.41
C VAL A 25 0.13 -8.39 -45.32
N LYS A 26 0.40 -9.21 -44.30
CA LYS A 26 -0.33 -10.47 -44.07
C LYS A 26 -1.82 -10.21 -43.82
N TYR A 27 -2.16 -9.27 -42.95
CA TYR A 27 -3.56 -9.02 -42.56
C TYR A 27 -4.33 -8.16 -43.57
N THR A 28 -3.64 -7.33 -44.36
CA THR A 28 -4.23 -6.53 -45.44
C THR A 28 -4.33 -7.27 -46.78
N GLU A 29 -3.80 -8.50 -46.86
CA GLU A 29 -3.71 -9.29 -48.09
C GLU A 29 -2.97 -8.53 -49.21
N GLY A 30 -1.88 -7.85 -48.83
CA GLY A 30 -1.04 -7.06 -49.75
C GLY A 30 -1.58 -5.67 -50.10
N LYS A 31 -2.72 -5.24 -49.52
CA LYS A 31 -3.26 -3.89 -49.72
C LYS A 31 -2.51 -2.86 -48.87
N ASN A 32 -2.55 -1.60 -49.32
CA ASN A 32 -1.90 -0.47 -48.64
C ASN A 32 -2.72 0.08 -47.44
N TYR A 33 -3.85 -0.56 -47.10
CA TYR A 33 -4.75 -0.13 -46.04
C TYR A 33 -5.33 -1.33 -45.30
N MET A 34 -5.61 -1.15 -44.01
CA MET A 34 -6.21 -2.14 -43.11
C MET A 34 -7.61 -1.67 -42.67
N THR A 35 -8.62 -2.50 -42.93
CA THR A 35 -10.01 -2.29 -42.49
C THR A 35 -10.19 -2.65 -41.01
N ALA A 36 -11.31 -2.25 -40.40
CA ALA A 36 -11.63 -2.60 -39.01
C ALA A 36 -11.75 -4.13 -38.82
N GLU A 37 -12.32 -4.85 -39.79
CA GLU A 37 -12.43 -6.31 -39.75
C GLU A 37 -11.05 -6.98 -39.82
N GLN A 38 -10.13 -6.44 -40.62
CA GLN A 38 -8.76 -6.95 -40.70
C GLN A 38 -7.97 -6.66 -39.41
N LEU A 39 -8.18 -5.50 -38.79
CA LEU A 39 -7.61 -5.15 -37.50
C LEU A 39 -8.15 -6.07 -36.40
N GLN A 40 -9.46 -6.32 -36.36
CA GLN A 40 -10.09 -7.24 -35.42
C GLN A 40 -9.51 -8.66 -35.56
N ARG A 41 -9.31 -9.13 -36.79
CA ARG A 41 -8.65 -10.42 -37.06
C ARG A 41 -7.22 -10.45 -36.52
N PHE A 42 -6.46 -9.36 -36.65
CA PHE A 42 -5.13 -9.24 -36.05
C PHE A 42 -5.16 -9.29 -34.52
N MET A 43 -6.08 -8.56 -33.89
CA MET A 43 -6.24 -8.52 -32.43
C MET A 43 -6.57 -9.92 -31.86
N VAL A 44 -7.48 -10.65 -32.51
CA VAL A 44 -7.84 -12.02 -32.09
C VAL A 44 -6.68 -13.01 -32.31
N GLU A 45 -6.10 -13.04 -33.52
CA GLU A 45 -5.15 -14.10 -33.90
C GLU A 45 -3.74 -13.88 -33.34
N VAL A 46 -3.28 -12.62 -33.29
CA VAL A 46 -1.90 -12.29 -32.88
C VAL A 46 -1.85 -11.88 -31.42
N GLN A 47 -2.78 -11.01 -30.99
CA GLN A 47 -2.80 -10.50 -29.61
C GLN A 47 -3.60 -11.38 -28.65
N SER A 48 -4.23 -12.44 -29.16
CA SER A 48 -5.05 -13.38 -28.37
C SER A 48 -6.24 -12.71 -27.67
N GLU A 49 -6.75 -11.61 -28.23
CA GLU A 49 -7.92 -10.89 -27.72
C GLU A 49 -9.21 -11.53 -28.23
N GLY A 50 -9.50 -12.75 -27.79
CA GLY A 50 -10.62 -13.55 -28.30
C GLY A 50 -12.02 -12.92 -28.15
N GLY A 51 -12.16 -11.85 -27.36
CA GLY A 51 -13.40 -11.08 -27.19
C GLY A 51 -13.51 -9.82 -28.04
N ALA A 52 -12.47 -9.44 -28.80
CA ALA A 52 -12.48 -8.21 -29.60
C ALA A 52 -13.54 -8.27 -30.71
N SER A 53 -14.50 -7.34 -30.66
CA SER A 53 -15.54 -7.20 -31.69
C SER A 53 -15.07 -6.29 -32.82
N VAL A 54 -15.79 -6.34 -33.95
CA VAL A 54 -15.54 -5.39 -35.06
C VAL A 54 -15.80 -3.95 -34.60
N SER A 55 -16.78 -3.73 -33.72
CA SER A 55 -17.08 -2.39 -33.18
C SER A 55 -15.94 -1.83 -32.33
N ASP A 56 -15.23 -2.68 -31.58
CA ASP A 56 -14.04 -2.27 -30.84
C ASP A 56 -12.92 -1.82 -31.79
N ALA A 57 -12.71 -2.57 -32.88
CA ALA A 57 -11.75 -2.22 -33.91
C ALA A 57 -12.14 -0.94 -34.66
N GLU A 58 -13.42 -0.73 -34.99
CA GLU A 58 -13.93 0.52 -35.58
C GLU A 58 -13.65 1.72 -34.67
N MET A 59 -13.91 1.58 -33.36
CA MET A 59 -13.62 2.64 -32.39
C MET A 59 -12.12 2.97 -32.35
N ILE A 60 -11.24 1.96 -32.40
CA ILE A 60 -9.79 2.18 -32.46
C ILE A 60 -9.42 2.94 -33.74
N VAL A 61 -9.95 2.50 -34.89
CA VAL A 61 -9.69 3.14 -36.19
C VAL A 61 -10.10 4.61 -36.15
N ASP A 62 -11.32 4.89 -35.68
CA ASP A 62 -11.84 6.26 -35.57
C ASP A 62 -10.97 7.13 -34.65
N GLN A 63 -10.54 6.61 -33.49
CA GLN A 63 -9.70 7.36 -32.57
C GLN A 63 -8.33 7.71 -33.18
N ILE A 64 -7.71 6.78 -33.93
CA ILE A 64 -6.44 7.03 -34.60
C ILE A 64 -6.62 8.09 -35.68
N LEU A 65 -7.64 7.95 -36.51
CA LEU A 65 -7.93 8.89 -37.61
C LEU A 65 -8.26 10.29 -37.08
N GLN A 66 -9.02 10.39 -35.99
CA GLN A 66 -9.31 11.67 -35.34
C GLN A 66 -8.05 12.35 -34.79
N LYS A 67 -7.13 11.60 -34.19
CA LYS A 67 -5.90 12.12 -33.57
C LYS A 67 -4.82 12.47 -34.59
N ARG A 68 -4.65 11.67 -35.65
CA ARG A 68 -3.55 11.82 -36.63
C ARG A 68 -3.94 12.57 -37.90
N HIS A 69 -5.23 12.58 -38.27
CA HIS A 69 -5.68 13.03 -39.59
C HIS A 69 -6.82 14.06 -39.51
N HIS A 70 -6.59 15.17 -38.80
CA HIS A 70 -7.59 16.23 -38.54
C HIS A 70 -8.30 16.80 -39.78
N ILE A 71 -7.73 16.66 -41.00
CA ILE A 71 -8.22 17.26 -42.24
C ILE A 71 -9.00 16.25 -43.12
N THR A 72 -8.72 14.95 -43.03
CA THR A 72 -9.34 13.88 -43.86
C THR A 72 -10.53 13.21 -43.17
N LYS A 73 -11.34 14.02 -42.47
CA LYS A 73 -12.39 13.62 -41.52
C LYS A 73 -13.59 12.84 -42.10
N CYS A 74 -13.63 12.56 -43.41
CA CYS A 74 -14.85 12.07 -44.07
C CYS A 74 -14.68 11.00 -45.16
N VAL A 75 -13.49 10.41 -45.37
CA VAL A 75 -13.32 9.48 -46.53
C VAL A 75 -12.61 8.16 -46.20
N ARG A 76 -11.87 8.06 -45.08
CA ARG A 76 -11.14 6.84 -44.74
C ARG A 76 -11.72 6.19 -43.49
N SER A 77 -12.06 4.91 -43.61
CA SER A 77 -12.41 3.99 -42.51
C SER A 77 -11.35 2.89 -42.34
N CYS A 78 -10.11 3.18 -42.78
CA CYS A 78 -9.01 2.22 -42.84
C CYS A 78 -7.70 2.84 -42.36
N LEU A 79 -6.84 2.03 -41.75
CA LEU A 79 -5.51 2.39 -41.26
C LEU A 79 -4.46 2.24 -42.35
N THR A 80 -3.52 3.18 -42.43
CA THR A 80 -2.26 2.99 -43.18
C THR A 80 -1.27 2.16 -42.36
N LEU A 81 -0.14 1.76 -42.96
CA LEU A 81 0.94 1.09 -42.23
C LEU A 81 1.45 1.93 -41.05
N ASP A 82 1.56 3.25 -41.23
CA ASP A 82 2.01 4.16 -40.16
C ASP A 82 0.97 4.27 -39.04
N ASP A 83 -0.32 4.25 -39.38
CA ASP A 83 -1.40 4.25 -38.39
C ASP A 83 -1.45 2.93 -37.60
N PHE A 84 -1.22 1.80 -38.27
CA PHE A 84 -1.10 0.49 -37.62
C PHE A 84 0.14 0.41 -36.71
N HIS A 85 1.29 0.91 -37.18
CA HIS A 85 2.48 1.02 -36.35
C HIS A 85 2.23 1.90 -35.11
N HIS A 86 1.55 3.04 -35.28
CA HIS A 86 1.15 3.89 -34.16
C HIS A 86 0.23 3.16 -33.18
N PHE A 87 -0.76 2.40 -33.68
CA PHE A 87 -1.63 1.57 -32.86
C PHE A 87 -0.84 0.61 -31.96
N LEU A 88 0.11 -0.16 -32.53
CA LEU A 88 0.87 -1.17 -31.79
C LEU A 88 1.59 -0.61 -30.57
N PHE A 89 2.09 0.63 -30.64
CA PHE A 89 2.83 1.29 -29.56
C PHE A 89 2.00 2.29 -28.76
N SER A 90 0.72 2.43 -29.07
CA SER A 90 -0.18 3.33 -28.35
C SER A 90 -0.57 2.72 -27.00
N THR A 91 -0.10 3.32 -25.91
CA THR A 91 -0.47 2.88 -24.55
C THR A 91 -1.94 3.12 -24.21
N ASP A 92 -2.63 3.94 -24.99
CA ASP A 92 -4.05 4.25 -24.77
C ASP A 92 -4.95 3.29 -25.55
N LEU A 93 -4.55 2.92 -26.78
CA LEU A 93 -5.36 2.13 -27.71
C LEU A 93 -4.99 0.64 -27.69
N ASN A 94 -3.72 0.32 -27.41
CA ASN A 94 -3.19 -1.03 -27.31
C ASN A 94 -2.35 -1.18 -26.02
N PRO A 95 -2.96 -0.99 -24.84
CA PRO A 95 -2.23 -1.08 -23.59
C PRO A 95 -1.71 -2.51 -23.38
N PRO A 96 -0.45 -2.71 -22.94
CA PRO A 96 0.10 -4.05 -22.72
C PRO A 96 -0.57 -4.82 -21.57
N ILE A 97 -1.34 -4.13 -20.73
CA ILE A 97 -2.12 -4.66 -19.60
C ILE A 97 -3.41 -3.86 -19.55
N SER A 98 -4.55 -4.52 -19.34
CA SER A 98 -5.85 -3.86 -19.19
C SER A 98 -5.83 -2.78 -18.10
N ASN A 99 -6.44 -1.63 -18.42
CA ASN A 99 -6.66 -0.53 -17.48
C ASN A 99 -7.94 -0.71 -16.66
N GLN A 100 -8.67 -1.81 -16.85
CA GLN A 100 -9.90 -2.11 -16.11
C GLN A 100 -9.67 -3.12 -15.00
N VAL A 101 -10.54 -3.06 -14.00
CA VAL A 101 -10.58 -4.03 -12.90
C VAL A 101 -11.36 -5.24 -13.38
N GLU A 102 -10.69 -6.39 -13.47
CA GLU A 102 -11.23 -7.61 -14.06
C GLU A 102 -11.30 -8.77 -13.05
N GLN A 103 -10.49 -8.68 -11.99
CA GLN A 103 -10.49 -9.68 -10.94
C GLN A 103 -11.71 -9.50 -10.03
N ASP A 104 -12.22 -10.60 -9.49
CA ASP A 104 -13.25 -10.57 -8.46
C ASP A 104 -12.75 -9.77 -7.25
N MET A 105 -13.51 -8.75 -6.86
CA MET A 105 -13.22 -7.81 -5.76
C MET A 105 -14.09 -8.06 -4.51
N THR A 106 -14.88 -9.14 -4.50
CA THR A 106 -15.83 -9.49 -3.43
C THR A 106 -15.28 -10.49 -2.41
N ALA A 107 -14.05 -10.98 -2.60
CA ALA A 107 -13.40 -11.83 -1.61
C ALA A 107 -12.87 -11.00 -0.42
N PRO A 108 -12.57 -11.61 0.73
CA PRO A 108 -12.00 -10.93 1.90
C PRO A 108 -10.69 -10.19 1.58
N LEU A 109 -10.38 -9.07 2.26
CA LEU A 109 -9.11 -8.35 2.07
C LEU A 109 -7.86 -9.22 2.21
N SER A 110 -7.88 -10.27 3.05
CA SER A 110 -6.77 -11.22 3.18
C SER A 110 -6.45 -11.98 1.88
N ASN A 111 -7.36 -11.98 0.90
CA ASN A 111 -7.22 -12.66 -0.38
C ASN A 111 -6.57 -11.80 -1.47
N TYR A 112 -6.11 -10.59 -1.15
CA TYR A 112 -5.47 -9.69 -2.10
C TYR A 112 -4.06 -9.32 -1.66
N PHE A 113 -3.13 -9.24 -2.60
CA PHE A 113 -1.94 -8.43 -2.45
C PHE A 113 -2.33 -6.96 -2.48
N ILE A 114 -1.77 -6.17 -1.56
CA ILE A 114 -2.14 -4.78 -1.33
C ILE A 114 -0.93 -3.89 -1.58
N TYR A 115 -1.10 -2.88 -2.42
CA TYR A 115 -0.02 -1.96 -2.75
C TYR A 115 0.34 -1.11 -1.52
N THR A 116 1.50 -1.39 -0.90
CA THR A 116 1.83 -0.90 0.45
C THR A 116 3.12 -0.09 0.47
N GLY A 117 3.05 1.13 1.01
CA GLY A 117 4.19 1.98 1.36
C GLY A 117 4.73 1.72 2.77
N HIS A 118 6.03 1.90 2.95
CA HIS A 118 6.71 1.95 4.26
C HIS A 118 7.16 3.38 4.56
N ASN A 119 7.00 3.83 5.80
CA ASN A 119 7.32 5.19 6.26
C ASN A 119 6.90 6.25 5.25
N SER A 120 5.60 6.26 4.92
CA SER A 120 5.06 6.96 3.74
C SER A 120 5.20 8.47 3.79
N TYR A 121 5.57 9.01 4.96
CA TYR A 121 5.81 10.42 5.22
C TYR A 121 7.25 10.87 4.90
N LEU A 122 8.21 9.96 4.75
CA LEU A 122 9.61 10.31 4.52
C LEU A 122 9.86 10.80 3.09
N THR A 123 10.56 11.92 2.96
CA THR A 123 10.94 12.49 1.65
C THR A 123 12.25 11.91 1.10
N GLY A 124 13.05 11.23 1.93
CA GLY A 124 14.31 10.62 1.54
C GLY A 124 14.79 9.51 2.48
N ASN A 125 16.00 9.67 3.01
CA ASN A 125 16.69 8.70 3.88
C ASN A 125 16.02 8.58 5.26
N GLN A 126 16.26 7.47 5.96
CA GLN A 126 15.60 7.15 7.23
C GLN A 126 16.11 7.96 8.44
N ILE A 127 17.20 8.72 8.32
CA ILE A 127 17.87 9.34 9.48
C ILE A 127 17.66 10.85 9.55
N SER A 128 17.76 11.55 8.42
CA SER A 128 17.88 13.02 8.39
C SER A 128 17.03 13.70 7.34
N SER A 129 16.19 12.96 6.60
CA SER A 129 15.29 13.58 5.62
C SER A 129 14.07 14.22 6.28
N ASP A 130 13.41 15.12 5.55
CA ASP A 130 12.19 15.74 6.04
C ASP A 130 11.01 14.77 5.97
N CYS A 131 10.05 14.96 6.87
CA CYS A 131 8.73 14.35 6.81
C CYS A 131 7.74 15.31 6.15
N SER A 132 6.87 14.80 5.28
CA SER A 132 5.86 15.57 4.57
C SER A 132 4.69 14.67 4.15
N ASP A 133 3.57 15.28 3.82
CA ASP A 133 2.44 14.67 3.15
C ASP A 133 2.65 14.44 1.64
N VAL A 134 3.58 15.16 1.00
CA VAL A 134 3.84 15.05 -0.45
C VAL A 134 4.18 13.62 -0.91
N PRO A 135 5.02 12.82 -0.22
CA PRO A 135 5.25 11.44 -0.61
C PRO A 135 3.99 10.56 -0.47
N ILE A 136 3.09 10.89 0.47
CA ILE A 136 1.80 10.20 0.66
C ILE A 136 0.88 10.49 -0.53
N GLU A 137 0.71 11.77 -0.91
CA GLU A 137 -0.02 12.17 -2.12
C GLU A 137 0.49 11.41 -3.34
N LYS A 138 1.82 11.43 -3.57
CA LYS A 138 2.44 10.75 -4.71
C LYS A 138 2.19 9.25 -4.70
N ALA A 139 2.23 8.62 -3.54
CA ALA A 139 1.93 7.20 -3.37
C ALA A 139 0.46 6.90 -3.71
N LEU A 140 -0.49 7.68 -3.19
CA LEU A 140 -1.92 7.50 -3.45
C LEU A 140 -2.28 7.72 -4.92
N LYS A 141 -1.73 8.76 -5.57
CA LYS A 141 -1.90 9.01 -7.01
C LYS A 141 -1.33 7.88 -7.89
N ARG A 142 -0.35 7.13 -7.40
CA ARG A 142 0.20 5.92 -8.07
C ARG A 142 -0.62 4.65 -7.84
N GLY A 143 -1.64 4.69 -6.97
CA GLY A 143 -2.47 3.52 -6.64
C GLY A 143 -2.07 2.79 -5.35
N VAL A 144 -1.13 3.32 -4.54
CA VAL A 144 -0.83 2.73 -3.22
C VAL A 144 -2.09 2.77 -2.35
N ARG A 145 -2.42 1.64 -1.70
CA ARG A 145 -3.63 1.44 -0.89
C ARG A 145 -3.35 1.26 0.59
N ALA A 146 -2.10 1.11 0.99
CA ALA A 146 -1.71 1.13 2.40
C ALA A 146 -0.53 2.08 2.63
N VAL A 147 -0.71 3.03 3.55
CA VAL A 147 0.28 4.05 3.92
C VAL A 147 0.57 3.98 5.41
N GLU A 148 1.80 4.31 5.80
CA GLU A 148 2.28 4.25 7.18
C GLU A 148 2.53 5.65 7.75
N LEU A 149 2.07 5.87 8.97
CA LEU A 149 2.30 7.08 9.76
C LEU A 149 2.78 6.69 11.16
N ASP A 150 3.96 7.19 11.54
CA ASP A 150 4.51 6.97 12.88
C ASP A 150 4.17 8.19 13.73
N VAL A 151 3.28 8.02 14.70
CA VAL A 151 2.69 9.12 15.45
C VAL A 151 3.37 9.27 16.81
N TRP A 152 3.89 10.46 17.05
CA TRP A 152 4.64 10.81 18.26
C TRP A 152 4.10 12.10 18.90
N PRO A 153 4.22 12.26 20.22
CA PRO A 153 3.95 13.54 20.88
C PRO A 153 4.92 14.63 20.40
N ASN A 154 4.45 15.86 20.28
CA ASN A 154 5.34 17.02 20.20
C ASN A 154 6.06 17.26 21.55
N SER A 155 7.03 18.17 21.58
CA SER A 155 7.81 18.47 22.79
C SER A 155 6.96 18.92 23.99
N ALA A 156 5.86 19.63 23.73
CA ALA A 156 4.92 20.08 24.76
C ALA A 156 3.91 19.00 25.22
N LYS A 157 3.88 17.83 24.54
CA LYS A 157 2.97 16.70 24.77
C LYS A 157 1.48 17.04 24.68
N ASP A 158 1.15 18.08 23.93
CA ASP A 158 -0.22 18.57 23.70
C ASP A 158 -0.68 18.41 22.23
N ASP A 159 0.23 18.04 21.32
CA ASP A 159 -0.07 17.82 19.90
C ASP A 159 0.69 16.62 19.31
N VAL A 160 0.29 16.20 18.11
CA VAL A 160 0.79 14.97 17.47
C VAL A 160 1.52 15.27 16.16
N LEU A 161 2.73 14.73 16.08
CA LEU A 161 3.62 14.83 14.93
C LEU A 161 3.78 13.45 14.27
N VAL A 162 4.15 13.48 13.00
CA VAL A 162 4.58 12.31 12.23
C VAL A 162 6.07 12.47 11.93
N LEU A 163 6.86 11.49 12.39
CA LEU A 163 8.31 11.42 12.18
C LEU A 163 8.85 10.02 12.44
N HIS A 164 10.07 9.78 11.95
CA HIS A 164 10.80 8.58 12.31
C HIS A 164 11.49 8.79 13.67
N GLY A 165 10.99 8.11 14.69
CA GLY A 165 11.42 8.31 16.08
C GLY A 165 12.91 8.09 16.29
N TRP A 166 13.49 8.82 17.25
CA TRP A 166 14.91 8.73 17.62
C TRP A 166 15.89 9.04 16.49
N THR A 167 15.45 9.77 15.46
CA THR A 167 16.28 10.23 14.35
C THR A 167 16.27 11.76 14.23
N LEU A 168 16.99 12.28 13.23
CA LEU A 168 17.09 13.71 12.91
C LEU A 168 16.10 14.13 11.81
N THR A 169 15.07 13.31 11.52
CA THR A 169 14.07 13.68 10.51
C THR A 169 13.22 14.85 10.99
N THR A 170 13.02 15.85 10.12
CA THR A 170 12.15 16.99 10.44
C THR A 170 10.68 16.55 10.47
N PRO A 171 9.93 16.77 11.56
CA PRO A 171 8.57 16.25 11.70
C PRO A 171 7.54 17.04 10.87
N VAL A 172 6.41 16.41 10.57
CA VAL A 172 5.21 17.04 10.00
C VAL A 172 4.01 16.87 10.94
N LYS A 173 3.07 17.81 10.96
CA LYS A 173 1.85 17.68 11.77
C LYS A 173 0.98 16.54 11.25
N LEU A 174 0.41 15.72 12.15
CA LEU A 174 -0.48 14.62 11.76
C LEU A 174 -1.66 15.09 10.91
N ILE A 175 -2.28 16.22 11.27
CA ILE A 175 -3.43 16.76 10.54
C ILE A 175 -3.12 17.10 9.08
N THR A 176 -1.88 17.46 8.76
CA THR A 176 -1.44 17.71 7.38
C THR A 176 -1.48 16.41 6.58
N CYS A 177 -0.91 15.33 7.12
CA CYS A 177 -0.97 14.00 6.51
C CYS A 177 -2.42 13.51 6.33
N LEU A 178 -3.26 13.63 7.36
CA LEU A 178 -4.66 13.17 7.30
C LEU A 178 -5.46 13.92 6.23
N LYS A 179 -5.28 15.24 6.10
CA LYS A 179 -5.94 16.05 5.05
C LYS A 179 -5.50 15.65 3.64
N SER A 180 -4.20 15.46 3.44
CA SER A 180 -3.65 14.99 2.16
C SER A 180 -4.18 13.60 1.79
N ILE A 181 -4.27 12.68 2.77
CA ILE A 181 -4.91 11.37 2.57
C ILE A 181 -6.37 11.54 2.17
N LYS A 182 -7.15 12.36 2.88
CA LYS A 182 -8.57 12.60 2.54
C LYS A 182 -8.75 13.07 1.10
N GLU A 183 -7.91 14.00 0.65
CA GLU A 183 -7.98 14.58 -0.69
C GLU A 183 -7.62 13.58 -1.80
N HIS A 184 -6.65 12.70 -1.55
CA HIS A 184 -6.07 11.85 -2.59
C HIS A 184 -6.37 10.36 -2.45
N ALA A 185 -7.04 9.92 -1.37
CA ALA A 185 -7.28 8.52 -1.08
C ALA A 185 -7.85 7.77 -2.29
N PHE A 186 -8.81 8.38 -2.98
CA PHE A 186 -9.57 7.73 -4.05
C PHE A 186 -9.33 8.35 -5.44
N SER A 187 -8.24 9.11 -5.63
CA SER A 187 -7.96 9.77 -6.91
C SER A 187 -7.56 8.81 -8.04
N SER A 188 -7.03 7.64 -7.70
CA SER A 188 -6.54 6.63 -8.63
C SER A 188 -7.31 5.31 -8.59
N SER A 189 -8.08 5.09 -7.53
CA SER A 189 -8.79 3.82 -7.27
C SER A 189 -9.94 4.04 -6.29
N PRO A 190 -11.12 3.45 -6.50
CA PRO A 190 -12.25 3.54 -5.56
C PRO A 190 -12.08 2.61 -4.35
N TYR A 191 -11.15 1.66 -4.39
CA TYR A 191 -10.96 0.65 -3.34
C TYR A 191 -10.32 1.23 -2.08
N PRO A 192 -10.53 0.60 -0.90
CA PRO A 192 -10.18 1.17 0.39
C PRO A 192 -8.72 1.59 0.52
N VAL A 193 -8.47 2.55 1.41
CA VAL A 193 -7.12 2.94 1.85
C VAL A 193 -6.93 2.56 3.32
N ILE A 194 -5.86 1.83 3.61
CA ILE A 194 -5.45 1.43 4.94
C ILE A 194 -4.38 2.41 5.46
N ILE A 195 -4.64 3.06 6.58
CA ILE A 195 -3.64 3.85 7.31
C ILE A 195 -3.09 2.97 8.43
N THR A 196 -1.81 2.61 8.33
CA THR A 196 -1.12 1.89 9.38
C THR A 196 -0.48 2.88 10.34
N LEU A 197 -0.96 2.93 11.58
CA LEU A 197 -0.41 3.80 12.63
C LEU A 197 0.60 3.05 13.48
N GLU A 198 1.83 3.58 13.56
CA GLU A 198 2.77 3.22 14.61
C GLU A 198 2.63 4.20 15.78
N ASP A 199 1.98 3.74 16.84
CA ASP A 199 1.49 4.58 17.92
C ASP A 199 2.45 4.64 19.11
N HIS A 200 2.99 5.84 19.37
CA HIS A 200 3.85 6.17 20.51
C HIS A 200 3.22 7.19 21.47
N LEU A 201 1.89 7.30 21.46
CA LEU A 201 1.13 8.34 22.16
C LEU A 201 0.66 7.92 23.56
N THR A 202 0.31 8.93 24.36
CA THR A 202 -0.39 8.76 25.65
C THR A 202 -1.91 8.58 25.43
N GLU A 203 -2.65 8.09 26.43
CA GLU A 203 -4.11 7.91 26.36
C GLU A 203 -4.84 9.20 25.92
N ASN A 204 -4.42 10.36 26.45
CA ASN A 204 -5.01 11.66 26.09
C ASN A 204 -4.74 12.05 24.63
N LEU A 205 -3.52 11.81 24.14
CA LEU A 205 -3.17 12.09 22.75
C LEU A 205 -3.83 11.09 21.79
N GLN A 206 -4.03 9.84 22.19
CA GLN A 206 -4.82 8.86 21.43
C GLN A 206 -6.26 9.33 21.25
N ALA A 207 -6.89 9.87 22.30
CA ALA A 207 -8.22 10.46 22.20
C ALA A 207 -8.24 11.65 21.21
N LYS A 208 -7.22 12.52 21.27
CA LYS A 208 -7.06 13.63 20.30
C LYS A 208 -6.91 13.11 18.87
N VAL A 209 -6.12 12.07 18.64
CA VAL A 209 -5.96 11.44 17.31
C VAL A 209 -7.27 10.82 16.83
N ALA A 210 -8.02 10.15 17.72
CA ALA A 210 -9.31 9.59 17.37
C ALA A 210 -10.28 10.67 16.90
N GLN A 211 -10.31 11.80 17.60
CA GLN A 211 -11.08 12.98 17.19
C GLN A 211 -10.61 13.52 15.83
N MET A 212 -9.30 13.74 15.64
CA MET A 212 -8.76 14.21 14.37
C MET A 212 -9.11 13.29 13.19
N ILE A 213 -9.02 11.97 13.37
CA ILE A 213 -9.36 10.97 12.35
C ILE A 213 -10.86 11.00 12.04
N ALA A 214 -11.71 11.01 13.08
CA ALA A 214 -13.16 11.05 12.92
C ALA A 214 -13.64 12.33 12.22
N GLU A 215 -13.13 13.49 12.61
CA GLU A 215 -13.46 14.79 12.00
C GLU A 215 -12.92 14.90 10.57
N THR A 216 -11.71 14.38 10.32
CA THR A 216 -11.12 14.46 8.98
C THR A 216 -11.87 13.57 7.99
N PHE A 217 -12.08 12.29 8.32
CA PHE A 217 -12.61 11.33 7.36
C PHE A 217 -14.15 11.23 7.36
N GLY A 218 -14.83 11.54 8.46
CA GLY A 218 -16.29 11.47 8.54
C GLY A 218 -16.82 10.14 8.02
N ASP A 219 -17.73 10.20 7.04
CA ASP A 219 -18.34 9.02 6.42
C ASP A 219 -17.37 8.15 5.61
N MET A 220 -16.17 8.64 5.28
CA MET A 220 -15.13 7.82 4.67
C MET A 220 -14.52 6.84 5.68
N LEU A 221 -14.60 7.11 6.98
CA LEU A 221 -14.00 6.24 7.99
C LEU A 221 -14.81 4.96 8.16
N PHE A 222 -14.13 3.82 8.05
CA PHE A 222 -14.70 2.52 8.39
C PHE A 222 -14.21 2.08 9.76
N TYR A 223 -15.14 1.63 10.59
CA TYR A 223 -14.90 0.87 11.80
C TYR A 223 -16.05 -0.13 11.99
N PRO A 224 -15.76 -1.39 12.38
CA PRO A 224 -16.79 -2.42 12.49
C PRO A 224 -17.74 -2.13 13.66
N GLU A 225 -19.02 -2.48 13.51
CA GLU A 225 -20.01 -2.36 14.57
C GLU A 225 -19.75 -3.34 15.73
N THR A 226 -19.07 -4.45 15.45
CA THR A 226 -18.66 -5.46 16.43
C THR A 226 -17.16 -5.46 16.65
N GLU A 227 -16.70 -5.67 17.89
CA GLU A 227 -15.25 -5.71 18.21
C GLU A 227 -14.53 -6.95 17.61
N CYS A 228 -15.29 -7.92 17.08
CA CYS A 228 -14.80 -9.22 16.65
C CYS A 228 -15.11 -9.48 15.17
N LEU A 229 -14.12 -9.26 14.30
CA LEU A 229 -14.17 -9.65 12.89
C LEU A 229 -13.61 -11.07 12.74
N LYS A 230 -14.45 -12.02 12.34
CA LYS A 230 -14.04 -13.39 11.99
C LYS A 230 -13.36 -13.48 10.62
N GLU A 231 -13.63 -12.50 9.76
CA GLU A 231 -13.11 -12.37 8.40
C GLU A 231 -13.03 -10.88 8.06
N PHE A 232 -12.11 -10.50 7.17
CA PHE A 232 -12.06 -9.12 6.69
C PHE A 232 -13.16 -8.87 5.64
N PRO A 233 -13.83 -7.71 5.64
CA PRO A 233 -14.71 -7.34 4.53
C PRO A 233 -13.93 -7.26 3.22
N SER A 234 -14.64 -7.32 2.10
CA SER A 234 -14.04 -7.28 0.77
C SER A 234 -13.63 -5.88 0.33
N PRO A 235 -12.69 -5.74 -0.62
CA PRO A 235 -12.42 -4.45 -1.25
C PRO A 235 -13.69 -3.78 -1.84
N GLU A 236 -14.61 -4.57 -2.39
CA GLU A 236 -15.85 -4.07 -2.98
C GLU A 236 -16.78 -3.42 -1.93
N GLU A 237 -17.00 -4.09 -0.80
CA GLU A 237 -17.81 -3.56 0.32
C GLU A 237 -17.20 -2.31 0.95
N LEU A 238 -15.88 -2.15 0.84
CA LEU A 238 -15.10 -1.09 1.47
C LEU A 238 -14.73 0.03 0.48
N LYS A 239 -15.38 0.11 -0.69
CA LYS A 239 -15.18 1.21 -1.63
C LYS A 239 -15.37 2.56 -0.94
N TYR A 240 -14.46 3.48 -1.24
CA TYR A 240 -14.39 4.84 -0.67
C TYR A 240 -14.24 4.89 0.86
N LYS A 241 -13.74 3.80 1.47
CA LYS A 241 -13.47 3.75 2.91
C LYS A 241 -11.99 3.87 3.28
N ILE A 242 -11.74 4.54 4.40
CA ILE A 242 -10.47 4.65 5.09
C ILE A 242 -10.50 3.72 6.29
N ILE A 243 -9.46 2.90 6.43
CA ILE A 243 -9.38 1.85 7.45
C ILE A 243 -8.15 2.11 8.32
N ILE A 244 -8.32 2.15 9.64
CA ILE A 244 -7.19 2.29 10.56
C ILE A 244 -6.68 0.89 10.97
N SER A 245 -5.38 0.70 10.79
CA SER A 245 -4.66 -0.47 11.29
C SER A 245 -3.61 -0.05 12.30
N ALA A 246 -3.79 -0.44 13.56
CA ALA A 246 -2.89 -0.07 14.64
C ALA A 246 -2.84 -1.19 15.68
N LYS A 247 -1.90 -1.07 16.63
CA LYS A 247 -1.91 -1.94 17.80
C LYS A 247 -2.96 -1.43 18.78
N PRO A 248 -3.90 -2.28 19.27
CA PRO A 248 -4.85 -1.85 20.28
C PRO A 248 -4.16 -1.33 21.55
N PRO A 249 -4.69 -0.28 22.20
CA PRO A 249 -4.21 0.18 23.50
C PRO A 249 -4.23 -0.94 24.55
N LYS A 250 -3.30 -0.92 25.50
CA LYS A 250 -3.26 -1.88 26.60
C LYS A 250 -4.41 -1.56 27.57
N VAL A 251 -5.31 -2.50 27.82
CA VAL A 251 -6.36 -2.34 28.84
C VAL A 251 -5.73 -2.54 30.23
N LYS A 252 -6.00 -1.64 31.19
CA LYS A 252 -5.37 -1.63 32.53
C LYS A 252 -5.56 -2.94 33.35
N GLY A 253 -6.48 -3.83 32.96
CA GLY A 253 -6.69 -5.15 33.59
C GLY A 253 -5.62 -6.23 33.30
N ASP A 254 -4.71 -6.03 32.33
CA ASP A 254 -3.64 -7.00 32.03
C ASP A 254 -2.45 -6.97 33.03
N LEU A 255 -2.43 -5.99 33.94
CA LEU A 255 -1.37 -5.84 34.96
C LEU A 255 -1.66 -6.62 36.24
N GLU A 256 -2.93 -6.83 36.60
CA GLU A 256 -3.31 -7.52 37.84
C GLU A 256 -3.09 -9.03 37.77
N ALA A 257 -3.10 -9.63 36.57
CA ALA A 257 -2.77 -11.04 36.37
C ALA A 257 -1.27 -11.36 36.58
N LYS A 258 -0.40 -10.36 36.72
CA LYS A 258 1.04 -10.55 37.01
C LYS A 258 1.41 -10.52 38.49
N CYS A 259 0.49 -10.14 39.38
CA CYS A 259 0.80 -10.03 40.81
C CYS A 259 0.52 -11.32 41.60
N MET A 260 -0.11 -12.34 41.00
CA MET A 260 -0.37 -13.63 41.64
C MET A 260 0.27 -14.79 40.87
N LYS A 261 1.59 -14.94 41.00
CA LYS A 261 2.32 -16.23 40.92
C LYS A 261 3.77 -16.01 41.34
N GLY A 262 4.01 -16.14 42.65
CA GLY A 262 5.34 -16.22 43.23
C GLY A 262 5.97 -17.61 43.07
N ASN A 263 7.29 -17.59 42.90
CA ASN A 263 8.32 -18.59 43.19
C ASN A 263 8.29 -19.98 42.53
N GLY A 264 9.34 -20.28 41.74
CA GLY A 264 9.79 -21.67 41.49
C GLY A 264 10.54 -21.95 40.18
N VAL A 265 11.84 -21.64 40.16
CA VAL A 265 12.99 -22.28 39.44
C VAL A 265 12.99 -22.46 37.91
N ASP A 266 14.06 -21.91 37.30
CA ASP A 266 14.52 -21.91 35.91
C ASP A 266 14.40 -23.21 35.11
N LEU A 267 13.97 -23.11 33.85
CA LEU A 267 14.55 -23.82 32.70
C LEU A 267 14.38 -23.02 31.40
N LEU A 268 15.53 -22.63 30.81
CA LEU A 268 15.79 -22.19 29.43
C LEU A 268 15.05 -20.93 28.91
N LYS A 269 15.56 -19.76 29.32
CA LYS A 269 15.42 -18.50 28.57
C LYS A 269 16.21 -18.56 27.26
N GLU A 270 15.53 -18.77 26.13
CA GLU A 270 16.01 -18.22 24.87
C GLU A 270 15.93 -16.69 24.96
N ARG A 271 17.09 -16.02 24.92
CA ARG A 271 17.17 -14.57 24.81
C ARG A 271 16.68 -14.14 23.42
N ASP A 272 15.43 -13.74 23.33
CA ASP A 272 14.95 -12.90 22.24
C ASP A 272 15.51 -11.49 22.49
N SER A 273 16.70 -11.19 21.97
CA SER A 273 17.27 -9.84 22.00
C SER A 273 16.50 -8.96 21.01
N SER A 274 15.41 -8.36 21.49
CA SER A 274 14.80 -7.18 20.86
C SER A 274 15.31 -5.94 21.58
N GLU A 275 16.50 -5.50 21.18
CA GLU A 275 16.89 -4.10 21.28
C GLU A 275 17.36 -3.70 19.89
N ASP A 276 16.66 -2.71 19.31
CA ASP A 276 17.12 -2.04 18.11
C ASP A 276 18.51 -1.46 18.40
N ILE A 277 19.49 -1.91 17.62
CA ILE A 277 20.90 -1.56 17.76
C ILE A 277 21.06 -0.10 17.31
N TRP A 278 20.91 0.84 18.24
CA TRP A 278 21.53 2.17 18.18
C TRP A 278 21.80 2.75 19.58
N GLY A 279 22.36 1.95 20.49
CA GLY A 279 22.67 2.44 21.83
C GLY A 279 23.89 1.78 22.41
N LYS A 280 25.08 2.23 21.98
CA LYS A 280 26.28 2.23 22.84
C LYS A 280 27.39 3.09 22.25
N ASP A 281 27.97 3.85 23.18
CA ASP A 281 29.19 4.65 23.13
C ASP A 281 29.13 5.97 22.37
N LEU A 282 29.05 7.06 23.16
CA LEU A 282 30.09 8.09 23.28
C LEU A 282 29.71 9.05 24.43
N SER A 283 30.38 8.90 25.57
CA SER A 283 30.55 9.99 26.56
C SER A 283 31.89 10.67 26.25
N PRO A 284 32.10 11.97 26.53
CA PRO A 284 32.45 12.30 27.92
C PRO A 284 32.13 13.73 28.45
N ILE A 285 32.07 13.79 29.78
CA ILE A 285 32.51 14.85 30.72
C ILE A 285 31.52 15.97 31.17
N SER A 286 31.21 15.83 32.46
CA SER A 286 30.74 16.67 33.56
C SER A 286 30.76 18.20 33.48
N SER A 287 29.84 18.86 34.20
CA SER A 287 30.09 19.46 35.53
C SER A 287 28.84 20.17 36.10
N HIS A 288 28.56 19.92 37.39
CA HIS A 288 28.02 20.82 38.46
C HIS A 288 26.72 21.64 38.19
N GLN A 289 25.80 21.93 39.10
CA GLN A 289 25.66 21.79 40.56
C GLN A 289 24.17 22.06 40.93
N GLU A 290 23.84 21.78 42.19
CA GLU A 290 22.56 21.88 42.90
C GLU A 290 21.92 23.29 42.90
N GLU A 291 20.59 23.40 43.08
CA GLU A 291 19.97 23.82 44.36
C GLU A 291 18.45 24.06 44.27
N ASP A 292 17.84 23.93 45.45
CA ASP A 292 16.44 23.91 45.84
C ASP A 292 15.64 25.22 45.63
N GLY A 293 14.31 25.08 45.68
CA GLY A 293 13.41 26.22 45.88
C GLY A 293 11.93 25.84 45.86
N LYS A 294 11.40 25.34 46.97
CA LYS A 294 9.95 25.30 47.27
C LYS A 294 9.45 26.71 47.58
N SER A 295 8.25 27.06 47.10
CA SER A 295 7.33 27.94 47.83
C SER A 295 5.89 27.67 47.40
N ASP A 296 5.06 27.39 48.41
CA ASP A 296 3.61 27.24 48.37
C ASP A 296 2.88 28.56 48.10
N GLY A 297 1.62 28.46 47.69
CA GLY A 297 0.70 29.58 47.58
C GLY A 297 -0.67 29.17 47.03
N ASP A 298 -1.50 28.60 47.91
CA ASP A 298 -2.96 28.46 47.76
C ASP A 298 -3.62 29.77 47.30
N THR A 299 -4.73 29.70 46.55
CA THR A 299 -6.06 30.17 47.00
C THR A 299 -7.13 29.78 45.98
N SER A 300 -8.13 29.06 46.48
CA SER A 300 -9.40 28.71 45.88
C SER A 300 -10.35 29.90 45.69
N GLU A 301 -11.07 30.00 44.58
CA GLU A 301 -12.37 30.65 44.54
C GLU A 301 -13.36 29.83 43.70
N GLN A 302 -14.35 29.27 44.40
CA GLN A 302 -15.59 28.75 43.84
C GLN A 302 -16.57 29.91 43.68
N ASN A 303 -17.26 30.00 42.54
CA ASN A 303 -18.53 30.73 42.44
C ASN A 303 -19.52 29.89 41.62
N GLN A 304 -20.62 29.52 42.28
CA GLN A 304 -21.84 28.95 41.71
C GLN A 304 -22.89 30.06 41.53
N GLY A 305 -23.77 29.88 40.55
CA GLY A 305 -24.98 30.68 40.29
C GLY A 305 -25.02 31.14 38.82
N ASP A 306 -26.07 30.99 38.02
CA ASP A 306 -27.44 30.51 38.22
C ASP A 306 -28.00 30.06 36.86
N GLU A 307 -29.01 29.19 36.93
CA GLU A 307 -29.80 28.69 35.81
C GLU A 307 -30.59 29.81 35.09
N TYR A 308 -30.47 29.86 33.76
CA TYR A 308 -31.56 30.34 32.90
C TYR A 308 -31.75 29.39 31.72
N LYS A 309 -32.90 28.71 31.72
CA LYS A 309 -33.42 27.91 30.61
C LYS A 309 -33.70 28.84 29.42
N ASN A 310 -33.05 28.59 28.29
CA ASN A 310 -33.55 29.00 26.98
C ASN A 310 -33.58 27.80 26.04
N VAL A 311 -34.74 27.62 25.44
CA VAL A 311 -35.16 26.49 24.61
C VAL A 311 -34.99 26.87 23.14
N CYS A 312 -34.53 25.89 22.35
CA CYS A 312 -34.49 25.84 20.87
C CYS A 312 -33.40 26.64 20.14
N ASN A 313 -32.21 26.03 20.01
CA ASN A 313 -31.53 25.98 18.72
C ASN A 313 -30.89 24.59 18.58
N HIS A 314 -31.33 23.80 17.60
CA HIS A 314 -30.78 22.47 17.32
C HIS A 314 -29.45 22.64 16.58
N GLU A 315 -28.45 23.21 17.25
CA GLU A 315 -27.07 23.12 16.80
C GLU A 315 -26.67 21.64 16.86
N LEU A 316 -26.27 21.10 15.71
CA LEU A 316 -25.70 19.77 15.57
C LEU A 316 -24.54 19.64 16.55
N ARG A 317 -24.77 18.96 17.68
CA ARG A 317 -23.69 18.54 18.57
C ARG A 317 -22.66 17.78 17.73
N PRO A 318 -21.35 18.07 17.84
CA PRO A 318 -20.34 17.23 17.24
C PRO A 318 -20.56 15.81 17.77
N ARG A 319 -20.78 14.85 16.87
CA ARG A 319 -20.86 13.44 17.24
C ARG A 319 -19.57 13.12 18.00
N GLU A 320 -19.67 12.77 19.28
CA GLU A 320 -18.50 12.42 20.09
C GLU A 320 -17.67 11.37 19.32
N ALA A 321 -16.39 11.65 19.13
CA ALA A 321 -15.52 10.76 18.36
C ALA A 321 -15.50 9.38 19.03
N PRO A 322 -15.59 8.28 18.27
CA PRO A 322 -15.43 6.95 18.84
C PRO A 322 -14.09 6.84 19.57
N ALA A 323 -14.04 6.04 20.63
CA ALA A 323 -12.78 5.83 21.35
C ALA A 323 -11.71 5.29 20.39
N TYR A 324 -10.45 5.67 20.59
CA TYR A 324 -9.34 5.31 19.70
C TYR A 324 -9.27 3.81 19.38
N LYS A 325 -9.51 2.94 20.37
CA LYS A 325 -9.58 1.48 20.19
C LYS A 325 -10.65 1.07 19.16
N HIS A 326 -11.82 1.72 19.17
CA HIS A 326 -12.94 1.38 18.28
C HIS A 326 -12.70 1.81 16.83
N LEU A 327 -11.82 2.78 16.58
CA LEU A 327 -11.42 3.14 15.22
C LEU A 327 -10.52 2.09 14.55
N ILE A 328 -9.83 1.26 15.35
CA ILE A 328 -8.90 0.26 14.86
C ILE A 328 -9.68 -0.92 14.27
N SER A 329 -9.78 -0.96 12.95
CA SER A 329 -10.46 -2.02 12.20
C SER A 329 -9.55 -3.23 11.93
N ILE A 330 -8.24 -3.00 11.77
CA ILE A 330 -7.26 -4.07 11.54
C ILE A 330 -6.29 -4.09 12.71
N ASN A 331 -6.57 -4.99 13.66
CA ASN A 331 -5.79 -5.16 14.88
C ASN A 331 -4.39 -5.70 14.59
N ALA A 332 -3.36 -4.91 14.93
CA ALA A 332 -1.98 -5.35 14.88
C ALA A 332 -1.64 -6.20 16.11
N GLY A 333 -1.46 -7.50 15.89
CA GLY A 333 -1.12 -8.46 16.93
C GLY A 333 0.38 -8.60 17.14
N LYS A 334 0.79 -8.75 18.40
CA LYS A 334 2.05 -9.44 18.76
C LYS A 334 1.65 -10.77 19.42
N PRO A 335 1.95 -11.91 18.82
CA PRO A 335 1.54 -13.20 19.36
C PRO A 335 2.22 -13.49 20.70
N LYS A 336 1.41 -13.78 21.73
CA LYS A 336 1.90 -14.32 23.01
C LYS A 336 2.45 -15.74 22.72
N GLY A 337 3.69 -16.04 23.12
CA GLY A 337 4.35 -17.32 22.81
C GLY A 337 5.17 -17.34 21.52
N GLY A 338 5.42 -16.18 20.91
CA GLY A 338 6.30 -16.05 19.75
C GLY A 338 5.62 -16.33 18.41
N LEU A 339 6.34 -16.10 17.32
CA LEU A 339 5.80 -16.16 15.97
C LEU A 339 5.35 -17.57 15.56
N LYS A 340 6.00 -18.62 16.07
CA LYS A 340 5.63 -20.02 15.82
C LYS A 340 4.24 -20.35 16.37
N ALA A 341 3.91 -19.84 17.57
CA ALA A 341 2.57 -19.99 18.13
C ALA A 341 1.53 -19.23 17.31
N ALA A 342 1.88 -18.02 16.86
CA ALA A 342 1.02 -17.17 16.02
C ALA A 342 0.58 -17.83 14.71
N LEU A 343 1.52 -18.48 14.03
CA LEU A 343 1.28 -19.11 12.74
C LEU A 343 0.45 -20.39 12.86
N LYS A 344 0.33 -20.93 14.08
CA LYS A 344 -0.39 -22.17 14.39
C LYS A 344 -1.69 -21.95 15.16
N LEU A 345 -1.85 -20.80 15.81
CA LEU A 345 -3.10 -20.45 16.47
C LEU A 345 -4.14 -20.10 15.42
N GLU A 346 -5.28 -20.77 15.49
CA GLU A 346 -6.51 -20.21 14.97
C GLU A 346 -6.96 -19.13 15.94
N PHE A 347 -6.91 -17.88 15.50
CA PHE A 347 -7.49 -16.79 16.25
C PHE A 347 -9.00 -16.77 16.00
N ASP A 348 -9.79 -16.51 17.04
CA ASP A 348 -11.23 -16.30 16.88
C ASP A 348 -11.54 -15.08 15.99
N ASN A 349 -10.58 -14.15 15.88
CA ASN A 349 -10.65 -12.93 15.10
C ASN A 349 -9.47 -12.81 14.13
N VAL A 350 -9.71 -12.21 12.97
CA VAL A 350 -8.63 -11.88 12.04
C VAL A 350 -7.70 -10.82 12.62
N ILE A 351 -6.40 -11.01 12.37
CA ILE A 351 -5.36 -10.09 12.83
C ILE A 351 -4.40 -9.72 11.70
N ARG A 352 -3.60 -8.69 11.96
CA ARG A 352 -2.40 -8.38 11.19
C ARG A 352 -1.15 -8.65 12.03
N ILE A 353 -0.17 -9.32 11.45
CA ILE A 353 1.20 -9.42 12.02
C ILE A 353 2.17 -8.66 11.11
N SER A 354 3.15 -7.98 11.70
CA SER A 354 4.22 -7.28 10.97
C SER A 354 5.58 -7.91 11.28
N LEU A 355 6.39 -8.17 10.25
CA LEU A 355 7.75 -8.72 10.37
C LEU A 355 8.75 -7.90 9.54
N SER A 356 9.93 -7.65 10.08
CA SER A 356 11.04 -7.13 9.27
C SER A 356 11.45 -8.17 8.22
N GLU A 357 11.98 -7.73 7.09
CA GLU A 357 12.42 -8.61 6.00
C GLU A 357 13.34 -9.74 6.49
N GLN A 358 14.25 -9.46 7.43
CA GLN A 358 15.20 -10.44 7.97
C GLN A 358 14.50 -11.49 8.83
N LYS A 359 13.53 -11.06 9.64
CA LYS A 359 12.76 -11.98 10.48
C LYS A 359 11.88 -12.86 9.60
N PHE A 360 11.25 -12.27 8.58
CA PHE A 360 10.46 -12.99 7.61
C PHE A 360 11.29 -14.06 6.88
N GLU A 361 12.48 -13.72 6.37
CA GLU A 361 13.40 -14.67 5.72
C GLU A 361 13.73 -15.88 6.59
N LYS A 362 14.06 -15.66 7.87
CA LYS A 362 14.34 -16.75 8.83
C LYS A 362 13.13 -17.66 9.05
N VAL A 363 11.94 -17.07 9.08
CA VAL A 363 10.69 -17.79 9.36
C VAL A 363 10.28 -18.64 8.17
N VAL A 364 10.29 -18.10 6.96
CA VAL A 364 9.89 -18.86 5.77
C VAL A 364 10.86 -19.99 5.43
N ALA A 365 12.13 -19.88 5.82
CA ALA A 365 13.11 -20.96 5.68
C ALA A 365 12.70 -22.24 6.46
N THR A 366 11.96 -22.10 7.56
CA THR A 366 11.61 -23.21 8.45
C THR A 366 10.11 -23.51 8.51
N HIS A 367 9.27 -22.50 8.29
CA HIS A 367 7.81 -22.55 8.50
C HIS A 367 7.02 -21.96 7.30
N GLY A 368 7.55 -22.05 6.07
CA GLY A 368 6.95 -21.43 4.88
C GLY A 368 5.49 -21.81 4.63
N THR A 369 5.12 -23.08 4.82
CA THR A 369 3.73 -23.56 4.68
C THR A 369 2.82 -23.02 5.77
N ASP A 370 3.30 -22.91 7.02
CA ASP A 370 2.55 -22.30 8.12
C ASP A 370 2.30 -20.80 7.86
N VAL A 371 3.27 -20.10 7.26
CA VAL A 371 3.10 -18.71 6.81
C VAL A 371 1.99 -18.62 5.76
N VAL A 372 2.02 -19.48 4.73
CA VAL A 372 0.97 -19.50 3.72
C VAL A 372 -0.41 -19.72 4.35
N ARG A 373 -0.52 -20.70 5.26
CA ARG A 373 -1.77 -20.99 5.99
C ARG A 373 -2.25 -19.77 6.78
N PHE A 374 -1.35 -19.10 7.50
CA PHE A 374 -1.69 -17.88 8.23
C PHE A 374 -2.28 -16.80 7.31
N THR A 375 -1.69 -16.60 6.12
CA THR A 375 -2.12 -15.57 5.17
C THR A 375 -3.45 -15.86 4.46
N GLN A 376 -4.04 -17.06 4.60
CA GLN A 376 -5.36 -17.36 4.04
C GLN A 376 -6.44 -16.49 4.71
N LYS A 377 -6.40 -16.37 6.04
CA LYS A 377 -7.38 -15.60 6.82
C LYS A 377 -6.83 -14.28 7.35
N ASN A 378 -5.54 -14.21 7.66
CA ASN A 378 -4.92 -13.06 8.34
C ASN A 378 -4.06 -12.23 7.37
N ILE A 379 -3.75 -11.00 7.77
CA ILE A 379 -2.85 -10.13 7.00
C ILE A 379 -1.42 -10.23 7.53
N LEU A 380 -0.47 -10.48 6.65
CA LEU A 380 0.95 -10.40 6.93
C LEU A 380 1.54 -9.15 6.28
N ARG A 381 2.14 -8.30 7.10
CA ARG A 381 2.95 -7.16 6.69
C ARG A 381 4.43 -7.50 6.79
N ILE A 382 5.17 -7.22 5.74
CA ILE A 382 6.64 -7.29 5.70
C ILE A 382 7.15 -5.87 5.47
N TYR A 383 8.20 -5.47 6.19
CA TYR A 383 8.78 -4.14 6.07
C TYR A 383 10.31 -4.16 6.04
N PRO A 384 10.97 -3.12 5.48
CA PRO A 384 12.41 -3.04 5.39
C PRO A 384 13.08 -3.07 6.78
N LYS A 385 14.28 -3.67 6.87
CA LYS A 385 15.09 -3.64 8.10
C LYS A 385 15.66 -2.24 8.36
N GLY A 386 15.83 -1.88 9.63
CA GLY A 386 16.31 -0.55 10.05
C GLY A 386 17.70 -0.16 9.51
N ILE A 387 18.58 -1.13 9.20
CA ILE A 387 19.90 -0.82 8.63
C ILE A 387 19.84 -0.28 7.19
N ARG A 388 18.67 -0.26 6.54
CA ARG A 388 18.46 0.38 5.22
C ARG A 388 18.27 1.88 5.36
N ILE A 389 19.28 2.54 5.92
CA ILE A 389 19.26 3.97 6.23
C ILE A 389 19.08 4.84 4.99
N ASP A 390 19.48 4.34 3.82
CA ASP A 390 19.34 4.96 2.50
C ASP A 390 17.96 4.80 1.87
N SER A 391 17.00 4.20 2.60
CA SER A 391 15.67 3.86 2.10
C SER A 391 15.69 2.88 0.91
N SER A 392 16.72 2.03 0.80
CA SER A 392 16.75 0.92 -0.14
C SER A 392 15.63 -0.10 0.12
N ASN A 393 15.33 -0.93 -0.88
CA ASN A 393 14.19 -1.85 -0.85
C ASN A 393 14.61 -3.32 -1.03
N TYR A 394 14.04 -4.21 -0.22
CA TYR A 394 14.22 -5.66 -0.33
C TYR A 394 13.44 -6.24 -1.52
N LYS A 395 13.77 -7.47 -1.94
CA LYS A 395 13.09 -8.13 -3.07
C LYS A 395 11.66 -8.53 -2.67
N PRO A 396 10.60 -7.93 -3.27
CA PRO A 396 9.23 -8.13 -2.81
C PRO A 396 8.70 -9.56 -3.06
N MET A 397 9.25 -10.25 -4.08
CA MET A 397 8.81 -11.59 -4.48
C MET A 397 8.79 -12.61 -3.34
N ASN A 398 9.74 -12.55 -2.41
CA ASN A 398 9.77 -13.51 -1.31
C ASN A 398 8.51 -13.41 -0.43
N GLY A 399 7.99 -12.20 -0.23
CA GLY A 399 6.73 -11.97 0.49
C GLY A 399 5.54 -12.55 -0.27
N TRP A 400 5.38 -12.18 -1.55
CA TRP A 400 4.25 -12.63 -2.37
C TRP A 400 4.23 -14.14 -2.60
N LEU A 401 5.41 -14.79 -2.72
CA LEU A 401 5.52 -16.25 -2.83
C LEU A 401 5.04 -17.00 -1.58
N HIS A 402 4.87 -16.32 -0.45
CA HIS A 402 4.31 -16.89 0.79
C HIS A 402 2.95 -16.26 1.15
N GLY A 403 2.29 -15.60 0.19
CA GLY A 403 0.94 -15.05 0.37
C GLY A 403 0.85 -13.75 1.16
N ALA A 404 1.98 -13.11 1.50
CA ALA A 404 1.97 -11.86 2.27
C ALA A 404 1.30 -10.72 1.48
N GLN A 405 0.26 -10.12 2.08
CA GLN A 405 -0.58 -9.12 1.44
C GLN A 405 0.11 -7.75 1.43
N MET A 406 0.72 -7.36 2.54
CA MET A 406 1.32 -6.05 2.73
C MET A 406 2.84 -6.12 2.66
N VAL A 407 3.38 -6.23 1.45
CA VAL A 407 4.83 -6.14 1.21
C VAL A 407 5.19 -4.65 1.10
N ALA A 408 5.59 -4.04 2.22
CA ALA A 408 5.80 -2.59 2.32
C ALA A 408 7.19 -2.18 1.81
N LEU A 409 7.25 -1.22 0.89
CA LEU A 409 8.51 -0.67 0.36
C LEU A 409 8.57 0.85 0.54
N ASN A 410 9.79 1.38 0.65
CA ASN A 410 10.09 2.80 0.66
C ASN A 410 9.80 3.39 -0.74
N MET A 411 8.73 4.18 -0.88
CA MET A 411 8.27 4.74 -2.16
C MET A 411 9.13 5.89 -2.67
N GLN A 412 9.86 6.54 -1.76
CA GLN A 412 10.85 7.57 -2.04
C GLN A 412 12.21 7.00 -2.50
N GLY A 413 12.41 5.68 -2.38
CA GLY A 413 13.61 5.00 -2.86
C GLY A 413 13.62 4.79 -4.38
N TYR A 414 14.59 4.01 -4.86
CA TYR A 414 14.71 3.67 -6.27
C TYR A 414 15.22 2.22 -6.47
N GLY A 415 15.19 1.76 -7.72
CA GLY A 415 15.81 0.50 -8.12
C GLY A 415 14.84 -0.65 -8.37
N LYS A 416 15.42 -1.81 -8.69
CA LYS A 416 14.73 -2.99 -9.22
C LYS A 416 13.54 -3.46 -8.38
N SER A 417 13.67 -3.47 -7.06
CA SER A 417 12.61 -3.90 -6.14
C SER A 417 11.36 -3.04 -6.26
N LEU A 418 11.54 -1.71 -6.39
CA LEU A 418 10.43 -0.77 -6.53
C LEU A 418 9.81 -0.85 -7.94
N TRP A 419 10.62 -1.05 -8.98
CA TRP A 419 10.11 -1.32 -10.34
C TRP A 419 9.25 -2.58 -10.41
N LEU A 420 9.65 -3.65 -9.73
CA LEU A 420 8.85 -4.88 -9.63
C LEU A 420 7.52 -4.63 -8.92
N MET A 421 7.52 -3.83 -7.85
CA MET A 421 6.29 -3.42 -7.16
C MET A 421 5.37 -2.59 -8.05
N HIS A 422 5.90 -1.56 -8.71
CA HIS A 422 5.11 -0.76 -9.65
C HIS A 422 4.53 -1.65 -10.77
N GLY A 423 5.33 -2.55 -11.34
CA GLY A 423 4.88 -3.48 -12.37
C GLY A 423 3.76 -4.42 -11.88
N MET A 424 3.93 -5.04 -10.72
CA MET A 424 2.94 -5.93 -10.11
C MET A 424 1.58 -5.23 -9.95
N PHE A 425 1.58 -4.00 -9.44
CA PHE A 425 0.35 -3.25 -9.14
C PHE A 425 -0.19 -2.41 -10.30
N ARG A 426 0.43 -2.44 -11.49
CA ARG A 426 -0.24 -2.05 -12.74
C ARG A 426 -1.29 -3.07 -13.18
N SER A 427 -1.21 -4.31 -12.69
CA SER A 427 -2.22 -5.34 -12.93
C SER A 427 -3.59 -4.94 -12.38
N ASN A 428 -4.65 -5.60 -12.86
CA ASN A 428 -6.02 -5.41 -12.38
C ASN A 428 -6.47 -3.94 -12.42
N GLY A 429 -6.21 -3.27 -13.55
CA GLY A 429 -6.57 -1.87 -13.77
C GLY A 429 -5.80 -0.86 -12.92
N GLY A 430 -4.65 -1.23 -12.37
CA GLY A 430 -3.86 -0.33 -11.54
C GLY A 430 -4.51 0.01 -10.19
N CYS A 431 -5.53 -0.74 -9.77
CA CYS A 431 -6.40 -0.35 -8.67
C CYS A 431 -5.77 -0.52 -7.27
N GLY A 432 -4.54 -1.07 -7.21
CA GLY A 432 -3.76 -1.25 -5.99
C GLY A 432 -4.08 -2.53 -5.20
N TYR A 433 -5.01 -3.35 -5.70
CA TYR A 433 -5.34 -4.67 -5.18
C TYR A 433 -5.22 -5.71 -6.29
N VAL A 434 -4.49 -6.80 -6.00
CA VAL A 434 -4.33 -7.93 -6.92
C VAL A 434 -4.72 -9.21 -6.18
N LYS A 435 -5.77 -9.90 -6.64
CA LYS A 435 -6.25 -11.14 -6.05
C LYS A 435 -5.14 -12.19 -6.05
N LYS A 436 -4.95 -12.86 -4.92
CA LYS A 436 -4.01 -13.98 -4.80
C LYS A 436 -4.48 -15.16 -5.67
N PRO A 437 -3.56 -15.98 -6.18
CA PRO A 437 -3.91 -17.27 -6.77
C PRO A 437 -4.70 -18.17 -5.80
N ASP A 438 -5.60 -19.00 -6.33
CA ASP A 438 -6.50 -19.87 -5.54
C ASP A 438 -5.78 -20.78 -4.54
N PHE A 439 -4.59 -21.25 -4.89
CA PHE A 439 -3.78 -22.11 -4.01
C PHE A 439 -3.20 -21.38 -2.79
N PHE A 440 -3.25 -20.05 -2.74
CA PHE A 440 -2.94 -19.25 -1.54
C PHE A 440 -4.17 -18.90 -0.70
N MET A 441 -5.37 -19.15 -1.21
CA MET A 441 -6.63 -18.80 -0.55
C MET A 441 -7.28 -20.02 0.07
N ASN A 442 -7.18 -21.18 -0.58
CA ASN A 442 -7.83 -22.41 -0.16
C ASN A 442 -6.84 -23.46 0.34
N THR A 443 -7.25 -24.28 1.30
CA THR A 443 -6.58 -25.56 1.59
C THR A 443 -6.92 -26.57 0.50
N GLY A 444 -5.91 -27.26 -0.02
CA GLY A 444 -6.11 -28.32 -1.01
C GLY A 444 -6.76 -29.57 -0.40
N PRO A 445 -6.92 -30.63 -1.20
CA PRO A 445 -7.33 -31.95 -0.70
C PRO A 445 -6.49 -32.35 0.53
N GLU A 446 -7.12 -32.98 1.52
CA GLU A 446 -6.46 -33.44 2.76
C GLU A 446 -5.87 -32.31 3.64
N ASN A 447 -6.40 -31.09 3.58
CA ASN A 447 -5.89 -29.91 4.30
C ASN A 447 -4.44 -29.53 3.94
N GLN A 448 -3.98 -29.91 2.74
CA GLN A 448 -2.63 -29.56 2.30
C GLN A 448 -2.55 -28.07 1.95
N THR A 449 -1.59 -27.38 2.57
CA THR A 449 -1.25 -25.99 2.25
C THR A 449 -0.16 -25.96 1.19
N PHE A 450 -0.23 -25.02 0.25
CA PHE A 450 0.81 -24.81 -0.76
C PHE A 450 2.20 -24.64 -0.12
N ASP A 451 3.19 -25.40 -0.61
CA ASP A 451 4.60 -25.26 -0.24
C ASP A 451 5.34 -24.46 -1.33
N PRO A 452 5.75 -23.20 -1.04
CA PRO A 452 6.48 -22.37 -2.00
C PRO A 452 7.83 -22.94 -2.47
N ARG A 453 8.37 -23.94 -1.77
CA ARG A 453 9.64 -24.60 -2.13
C ARG A 453 9.45 -25.88 -2.93
N ALA A 454 8.21 -26.36 -3.08
CA ALA A 454 7.93 -27.54 -3.86
C ALA A 454 8.32 -27.33 -5.33
N LYS A 455 8.96 -28.32 -5.93
CA LYS A 455 9.22 -28.33 -7.37
C LYS A 455 7.92 -28.71 -8.08
N LEU A 456 7.39 -27.78 -8.87
CA LEU A 456 6.16 -27.99 -9.64
C LEU A 456 6.49 -28.28 -11.11
N PRO A 457 5.67 -29.08 -11.81
CA PRO A 457 5.83 -29.30 -13.24
C PRO A 457 5.58 -28.00 -14.03
N VAL A 458 6.32 -27.83 -15.12
CA VAL A 458 6.16 -26.68 -16.02
C VAL A 458 4.80 -26.78 -16.72
N LYS A 459 3.96 -25.75 -16.55
CA LYS A 459 2.65 -25.65 -17.23
C LYS A 459 2.68 -24.84 -18.52
N LYS A 460 3.55 -23.82 -18.58
CA LYS A 460 3.63 -22.90 -19.72
C LYS A 460 5.08 -22.44 -19.90
N THR A 461 5.51 -22.30 -21.15
CA THR A 461 6.82 -21.74 -21.51
C THR A 461 6.60 -20.40 -22.17
N LEU A 462 7.17 -19.34 -21.59
CA LEU A 462 7.22 -18.02 -22.20
C LEU A 462 8.48 -17.93 -23.07
N LYS A 463 8.34 -17.57 -24.34
CA LYS A 463 9.44 -17.21 -25.23
C LYS A 463 9.37 -15.72 -25.49
N VAL A 464 10.49 -15.02 -25.33
CA VAL A 464 10.60 -13.59 -25.59
C VAL A 464 11.65 -13.42 -26.68
N SER A 465 11.25 -12.83 -27.80
CA SER A 465 12.16 -12.41 -28.87
C SER A 465 12.38 -10.92 -28.75
N THR A 466 13.63 -10.47 -28.85
CA THR A 466 13.99 -9.06 -28.82
C THR A 466 14.65 -8.70 -30.14
N GLU A 467 14.07 -7.77 -30.89
CA GLU A 467 14.70 -7.16 -32.05
C GLU A 467 15.33 -5.83 -31.62
N PHE A 468 16.65 -5.72 -31.78
CA PHE A 468 17.35 -4.46 -31.56
C PHE A 468 17.42 -3.74 -32.90
N ALA A 469 16.70 -2.62 -33.01
CA ALA A 469 16.94 -1.68 -34.10
C ALA A 469 18.36 -1.13 -33.93
N VAL A 470 19.30 -1.62 -34.75
CA VAL A 470 20.63 -1.04 -34.86
C VAL A 470 20.44 0.36 -35.42
N ARG A 471 20.63 1.37 -34.57
CA ARG A 471 20.57 2.78 -34.97
C ARG A 471 21.82 3.18 -35.74
#